data_AF-A0A536HLY5-F1
#
_entry.id   AF-A0A536HLY5-F1
#
_cell.length_a   1.000
_cell.length_b   1.000
_cell.length_c   1.000
_cell.angle_alpha   90.00
_cell.angle_beta   90.00
_cell.angle_gamma   90.00
#
_symmetry.space_group_name_H-M   'P 1'
#
loop_
_entity.id
_entity.type
_entity.pdbx_description
1 polymer ?
#
loop_
_entity_poly.entity_id
_entity_poly.type
_entity_poly.pdbx_seq_one_letter_code
_entity_poly.pdbx_strand_id
1 'polypeptide(L)'
;RTAAVSAAATRALAREDSETLAIIGTGVQARKHLEAIPLVRPIRRVLIAGRTRQRAEEFVRSSSSDSGVSVEAAVSVEDALRDADVVVTCTSSRDPVITRAMLRKGMHINVVGGSQPPAHELDPAALADVVLFTDRRESLEGEAHEWRTAVAQGIIKPDHLRGELGQLLNGSVAGRRTADEITVFRSLGLAVEDVAAAQHVLGKLS
;
A
#
# COMPACT_ATOMS: atom_id res chain seq x y z
N ARG A 1 -6.77 -10.78 6.24
CA ARG A 1 -7.60 -10.00 5.30
C ARG A 1 -6.88 -8.77 4.73
N THR A 2 -6.34 -7.85 5.53
CA THR A 2 -5.70 -6.60 5.06
C THR A 2 -4.68 -6.80 3.92
N ALA A 3 -3.69 -7.67 4.11
CA ALA A 3 -2.70 -7.95 3.06
C ALA A 3 -3.30 -8.56 1.77
N ALA A 4 -4.40 -9.31 1.88
CA ALA A 4 -5.09 -9.86 0.72
C ALA A 4 -5.86 -8.77 -0.05
N VAL A 5 -6.38 -7.75 0.65
CA VAL A 5 -7.01 -6.58 0.02
C VAL A 5 -5.96 -5.76 -0.72
N SER A 6 -4.82 -5.47 -0.09
CA SER A 6 -3.68 -4.82 -0.76
C SER A 6 -3.18 -5.63 -1.95
N ALA A 7 -3.14 -6.96 -1.87
CA ALA A 7 -2.80 -7.83 -3.00
C ALA A 7 -3.84 -7.73 -4.13
N ALA A 8 -5.14 -7.69 -3.81
CA ALA A 8 -6.19 -7.48 -4.82
C ALA A 8 -6.08 -6.11 -5.49
N ALA A 9 -5.81 -5.05 -4.73
CA ALA A 9 -5.55 -3.72 -5.26
C ALA A 9 -4.29 -3.69 -6.13
N THR A 10 -3.20 -4.31 -5.67
CA THR A 10 -1.94 -4.44 -6.41
C THR A 10 -2.16 -5.17 -7.74
N ARG A 11 -2.90 -6.28 -7.74
CA ARG A 11 -3.24 -7.01 -8.97
C ARG A 11 -4.00 -6.14 -9.99
N ALA A 12 -4.82 -5.21 -9.53
CA ALA A 12 -5.63 -4.36 -10.39
C ALA A 12 -4.93 -3.04 -10.79
N LEU A 13 -3.93 -2.59 -10.03
CA LEU A 13 -3.35 -1.24 -10.15
C LEU A 13 -1.84 -1.21 -10.39
N ALA A 14 -1.07 -2.22 -10.00
CA ALA A 14 0.35 -2.30 -10.31
C ALA A 14 0.58 -2.75 -11.75
N ARG A 15 1.74 -2.38 -12.32
CA ARG A 15 2.14 -2.91 -13.63
C ARG A 15 2.32 -4.43 -13.54
N GLU A 16 2.03 -5.16 -14.61
CA GLU A 16 2.16 -6.63 -14.64
C GLU A 16 3.62 -7.09 -14.48
N ASP A 17 4.57 -6.25 -14.91
CA ASP A 17 6.03 -6.48 -14.86
C ASP A 17 6.68 -5.94 -13.57
N SER A 18 5.91 -5.70 -12.51
CA SER A 18 6.45 -5.21 -11.25
C SER A 18 7.26 -6.31 -10.55
N GLU A 19 8.57 -6.10 -10.37
CA GLU A 19 9.50 -7.09 -9.81
C GLU A 19 10.09 -6.68 -8.46
N THR A 20 10.02 -5.38 -8.11
CA THR A 20 10.57 -4.86 -6.85
C THR A 20 9.46 -4.35 -5.93
N LEU A 21 9.41 -4.90 -4.71
CA LEU A 21 8.50 -4.49 -3.65
C LEU A 21 9.26 -3.77 -2.54
N ALA A 22 8.81 -2.58 -2.13
CA ALA A 22 9.24 -1.96 -0.88
C ALA A 22 8.15 -2.11 0.19
N ILE A 23 8.55 -2.50 1.41
CA ILE A 23 7.66 -2.56 2.58
C ILE A 23 8.22 -1.62 3.64
N ILE A 24 7.44 -0.59 3.96
CA ILE A 24 7.78 0.44 4.95
C ILE A 24 7.02 0.10 6.24
N GLY A 25 7.78 -0.39 7.22
CA GLY A 25 7.27 -0.97 8.46
C GLY A 25 7.84 -2.36 8.69
N THR A 26 7.97 -2.74 9.96
CA THR A 26 8.57 -4.03 10.39
C THR A 26 7.62 -4.81 11.32
N GLY A 27 6.32 -4.54 11.23
CA GLY A 27 5.29 -5.11 12.08
C GLY A 27 4.60 -6.34 11.47
N VAL A 28 3.46 -6.73 12.07
CA VAL A 28 2.66 -7.88 11.62
C VAL A 28 2.16 -7.70 10.19
N GLN A 29 1.71 -6.49 9.83
CA GLN A 29 1.24 -6.21 8.47
C GLN A 29 2.37 -6.34 7.45
N ALA A 30 3.60 -5.91 7.77
CA ALA A 30 4.75 -6.08 6.88
C ALA A 30 4.97 -7.56 6.52
N ARG A 31 4.91 -8.47 7.51
CA ARG A 31 5.04 -9.92 7.26
C ARG A 31 3.93 -10.44 6.36
N LYS A 32 2.68 -10.04 6.62
CA LYS A 32 1.55 -10.50 5.80
C LYS A 32 1.56 -9.94 4.39
N HIS A 33 2.09 -8.75 4.16
CA HIS A 33 2.27 -8.21 2.82
C HIS A 33 3.46 -8.85 2.09
N LEU A 34 4.53 -9.20 2.80
CA LEU A 34 5.63 -9.99 2.25
C LEU A 34 5.14 -11.35 1.74
N GLU A 35 4.20 -11.99 2.44
CA GLU A 35 3.56 -13.25 1.99
C GLU A 35 2.59 -13.03 0.81
N ALA A 36 1.81 -11.95 0.81
CA ALA A 36 0.65 -11.81 -0.08
C ALA A 36 0.97 -11.17 -1.45
N ILE A 37 1.85 -10.15 -1.49
CA ILE A 37 2.10 -9.39 -2.72
C ILE A 37 2.81 -10.24 -3.80
N PRO A 38 3.81 -11.09 -3.48
CA PRO A 38 4.43 -11.97 -4.47
C PRO A 38 3.47 -12.98 -5.10
N LEU A 39 2.28 -13.21 -4.53
CA LEU A 39 1.27 -14.11 -5.12
C LEU A 39 0.54 -13.49 -6.31
N VAL A 40 0.63 -12.17 -6.51
CA VAL A 40 -0.11 -11.44 -7.56
C VAL A 40 0.79 -10.69 -8.54
N ARG A 41 2.09 -10.63 -8.26
CA ARG A 41 3.10 -10.01 -9.12
C ARG A 41 4.41 -10.80 -9.08
N PRO A 42 5.22 -10.78 -10.16
CA PRO A 42 6.47 -11.51 -10.27
C PRO A 42 7.59 -10.88 -9.43
N ILE A 43 7.34 -10.65 -8.14
CA ILE A 43 8.30 -10.02 -7.23
C ILE A 43 9.52 -10.91 -7.07
N ARG A 44 10.71 -10.36 -7.36
CA ARG A 44 12.01 -11.01 -7.19
C ARG A 44 12.83 -10.39 -6.07
N ARG A 45 12.58 -9.10 -5.77
CA ARG A 45 13.32 -8.34 -4.77
C ARG A 45 12.35 -7.60 -3.84
N VAL A 46 12.62 -7.69 -2.54
CA VAL A 46 11.88 -7.01 -1.49
C VAL A 46 12.82 -6.18 -0.64
N LEU A 47 12.53 -4.90 -0.51
CA LEU A 47 13.26 -3.93 0.31
C LEU A 47 12.45 -3.58 1.55
N ILE A 48 12.99 -3.89 2.71
CA ILE A 48 12.37 -3.59 4.00
C ILE A 48 13.01 -2.33 4.56
N ALA A 49 12.20 -1.31 4.83
CA ALA A 49 12.62 -0.15 5.60
C ALA A 49 11.74 0.01 6.84
N GLY A 50 12.32 0.51 7.92
CA GLY A 50 11.60 0.84 9.13
C GLY A 50 12.20 2.07 9.78
N ARG A 51 11.70 2.43 10.97
CA ARG A 51 12.19 3.60 11.73
C ARG A 51 13.70 3.56 11.98
N THR A 52 14.26 2.36 12.15
CA THR A 52 15.69 2.14 12.28
C THR A 52 16.11 0.99 11.37
N ARG A 53 17.31 1.10 10.79
CA ARG A 53 17.91 0.04 9.97
C ARG A 53 17.99 -1.29 10.72
N GLN A 54 18.36 -1.27 12.00
CA GLN A 54 18.43 -2.47 12.84
C GLN A 54 17.11 -3.25 12.86
N ARG A 55 15.96 -2.58 12.95
CA ARG A 55 14.65 -3.26 12.93
C ARG A 55 14.33 -3.89 11.58
N ALA A 56 14.75 -3.25 10.49
CA ALA A 56 14.63 -3.84 9.16
C ALA A 56 15.52 -5.10 9.04
N GLU A 57 16.75 -5.05 9.53
CA GLU A 57 17.66 -6.21 9.56
C GLU A 57 17.12 -7.36 10.44
N GLU A 58 16.53 -7.05 11.60
CA GLU A 58 15.83 -8.04 12.45
C GLU A 58 14.61 -8.64 11.73
N PHE A 59 13.83 -7.82 11.03
CA PHE A 59 12.71 -8.29 10.22
C PHE A 59 13.18 -9.25 9.12
N VAL A 60 14.22 -8.88 8.36
CA VAL A 60 14.77 -9.71 7.28
C VAL A 60 15.30 -11.03 7.84
N ARG A 61 16.10 -11.01 8.91
CA ARG A 61 16.62 -12.23 9.56
C ARG A 61 15.52 -13.18 10.04
N SER A 62 14.37 -12.63 10.45
CA SER A 62 13.22 -13.43 10.90
C SER A 62 12.24 -13.78 9.78
N SER A 63 12.48 -13.32 8.56
CA SER A 63 11.60 -13.53 7.40
C SER A 63 12.18 -14.53 6.39
N SER A 64 13.10 -15.40 6.81
CA SER A 64 13.65 -16.47 5.97
C SER A 64 12.52 -17.19 5.22
N SER A 65 12.57 -17.11 3.90
CA SER A 65 11.61 -17.78 3.03
C SER A 65 12.37 -18.54 1.94
N ASP A 66 12.03 -19.81 1.74
CA ASP A 66 12.47 -20.64 0.61
C ASP A 66 11.79 -20.21 -0.71
N SER A 67 11.32 -18.97 -0.80
CA SER A 67 10.41 -18.51 -1.86
C SER A 67 11.11 -18.03 -3.13
N GLY A 68 12.46 -18.05 -3.17
CA GLY A 68 13.25 -17.54 -4.29
C GLY A 68 13.24 -16.00 -4.42
N VAL A 69 12.62 -15.29 -3.47
CA VAL A 69 12.58 -13.82 -3.42
C VAL A 69 13.72 -13.30 -2.55
N SER A 70 14.53 -12.38 -3.07
CA SER A 70 15.55 -11.67 -2.27
C SER A 70 14.87 -10.71 -1.32
N VAL A 71 15.14 -10.81 -0.01
CA VAL A 71 14.63 -9.88 1.00
C VAL A 71 15.81 -9.19 1.66
N GLU A 72 15.86 -7.87 1.55
CA GLU A 72 16.99 -7.04 1.99
C GLU A 72 16.51 -5.90 2.90
N ALA A 73 17.32 -5.57 3.91
CA ALA A 73 17.10 -4.37 4.71
C ALA A 73 17.65 -3.15 3.96
N ALA A 74 16.80 -2.18 3.67
CA ALA A 74 17.21 -0.91 3.09
C ALA A 74 17.83 0.02 4.14
N VAL A 75 18.68 0.94 3.69
CA VAL A 75 19.36 1.92 4.55
C VAL A 75 18.39 3.00 5.05
N SER A 76 17.44 3.38 4.20
CA SER A 76 16.44 4.43 4.44
C SER A 76 15.14 4.09 3.70
N VAL A 77 14.08 4.86 3.96
CA VAL A 77 12.82 4.75 3.21
C VAL A 77 13.04 5.20 1.76
N GLU A 78 13.77 6.28 1.56
CA GLU A 78 14.17 6.83 0.27
C GLU A 78 14.90 5.79 -0.58
N ASP A 79 15.86 5.08 0.00
CA ASP A 79 16.61 4.04 -0.71
C ASP A 79 15.75 2.82 -1.04
N ALA A 80 14.79 2.48 -0.18
CA ALA A 80 13.83 1.41 -0.48
C ALA A 80 12.92 1.77 -1.66
N LEU A 81 12.53 3.04 -1.80
CA LEU A 81 11.60 3.51 -2.83
C LEU A 81 12.26 3.76 -4.20
N ARG A 82 13.57 3.98 -4.25
CA ARG A 82 14.31 4.35 -5.48
C ARG A 82 14.00 3.44 -6.68
N ASP A 83 13.97 2.14 -6.42
CA ASP A 83 13.75 1.11 -7.45
C ASP A 83 12.42 0.36 -7.27
N ALA A 84 11.57 0.77 -6.33
CA ALA A 84 10.33 0.07 -6.03
C ALA A 84 9.28 0.26 -7.13
N ASP A 85 8.68 -0.84 -7.58
CA ASP A 85 7.51 -0.81 -8.47
C ASP A 85 6.22 -0.83 -7.64
N VAL A 86 6.22 -1.63 -6.57
CA VAL A 86 5.14 -1.69 -5.59
C VAL A 86 5.68 -1.25 -4.23
N VAL A 87 4.92 -0.42 -3.53
CA VAL A 87 5.23 0.04 -2.18
C VAL A 87 4.07 -0.30 -1.26
N VAL A 88 4.36 -0.72 -0.04
CA VAL A 88 3.39 -0.90 1.03
C VAL A 88 3.84 -0.11 2.24
N THR A 89 3.03 0.81 2.73
CA THR A 89 3.26 1.45 4.04
C THR A 89 2.37 0.82 5.09
N CYS A 90 2.95 0.41 6.21
CA CYS A 90 2.25 -0.26 7.30
C CYS A 90 2.90 0.05 8.66
N THR A 91 3.17 1.33 8.87
CA THR A 91 3.78 1.92 10.06
C THR A 91 2.74 2.51 11.01
N SER A 92 3.21 2.82 12.21
CA SER A 92 2.50 3.66 13.20
C SER A 92 3.04 5.09 13.26
N SER A 93 3.66 5.56 12.17
CA SER A 93 4.20 6.92 12.10
C SER A 93 3.10 7.96 12.23
N ARG A 94 3.40 9.07 12.92
CA ARG A 94 2.50 10.23 12.96
C ARG A 94 2.76 11.18 11.79
N ASP A 95 3.97 11.14 11.25
CA ASP A 95 4.44 11.97 10.15
C ASP A 95 4.56 11.15 8.86
N PRO A 96 4.45 11.77 7.68
CA PRO A 96 4.63 11.09 6.39
C PRO A 96 5.94 10.32 6.32
N VAL A 97 5.86 9.06 5.88
CA VAL A 97 7.04 8.25 5.55
C VAL A 97 7.32 8.26 4.05
N ILE A 98 6.32 8.54 3.23
CA ILE A 98 6.47 8.80 1.80
C ILE A 98 6.20 10.29 1.54
N THR A 99 7.18 10.98 0.98
CA THR A 99 7.03 12.37 0.53
C THR A 99 6.75 12.44 -0.96
N ARG A 100 6.20 13.57 -1.43
CA ARG A 100 5.99 13.83 -2.86
C ARG A 100 7.25 13.62 -3.71
N ALA A 101 8.43 14.00 -3.20
CA ALA A 101 9.70 13.90 -3.92
C ALA A 101 10.19 12.46 -4.16
N MET A 102 9.67 11.48 -3.39
CA MET A 102 10.01 10.08 -3.54
C MET A 102 9.16 9.37 -4.60
N LEU A 103 8.14 10.04 -5.15
CA LEU A 103 7.24 9.46 -6.14
C LEU A 103 7.96 9.24 -7.49
N ARG A 104 7.72 8.07 -8.09
CA ARG A 104 8.27 7.69 -9.39
C ARG A 104 7.17 7.20 -10.32
N LYS A 105 7.26 7.57 -11.59
CA LYS A 105 6.34 7.09 -12.64
C LYS A 105 6.19 5.58 -12.63
N GLY A 106 4.96 5.12 -12.78
CA GLY A 106 4.60 3.70 -12.81
C GLY A 106 4.51 3.01 -11.45
N MET A 107 4.88 3.68 -10.35
CA MET A 107 4.80 3.12 -9.01
C MET A 107 3.34 2.84 -8.59
N HIS A 108 3.13 1.78 -7.83
CA HIS A 108 1.87 1.49 -7.14
C HIS A 108 2.12 1.48 -5.62
N ILE A 109 1.30 2.18 -4.86
CA ILE A 109 1.48 2.34 -3.41
C ILE A 109 0.21 1.88 -2.69
N ASN A 110 0.35 0.94 -1.77
CA ASN A 110 -0.69 0.57 -0.82
C ASN A 110 -0.42 1.31 0.50
N VAL A 111 -1.30 2.24 0.87
CA VAL A 111 -1.23 2.97 2.14
C VAL A 111 -2.15 2.30 3.15
N VAL A 112 -1.57 1.55 4.09
CA VAL A 112 -2.31 0.65 5.01
C VAL A 112 -2.35 1.18 6.44
N GLY A 113 -1.29 1.85 6.91
CA GLY A 113 -1.20 2.44 8.24
C GLY A 113 -1.93 3.78 8.35
N GLY A 114 -1.68 4.52 9.44
CA GLY A 114 -2.18 5.89 9.61
C GLY A 114 -3.71 6.05 9.69
N SER A 115 -4.43 5.11 10.31
CA SER A 115 -5.89 5.20 10.46
C SER A 115 -6.35 5.98 11.71
N GLN A 116 -5.43 6.49 12.53
CA GLN A 116 -5.74 7.24 13.75
C GLN A 116 -5.18 8.66 13.67
N PRO A 117 -6.03 9.69 13.55
CA PRO A 117 -5.56 11.07 13.49
C PRO A 117 -4.63 11.43 14.66
N PRO A 118 -3.56 12.21 14.42
CA PRO A 118 -3.18 12.85 13.16
C PRO A 118 -2.29 11.98 12.24
N ALA A 119 -2.17 10.68 12.49
CA ALA A 119 -1.24 9.82 11.76
C ALA A 119 -1.59 9.71 10.27
N HIS A 120 -0.58 9.86 9.43
CA HIS A 120 -0.66 9.66 7.99
C HIS A 120 0.71 9.26 7.46
N GLU A 121 0.73 8.32 6.53
CA GLU A 121 1.98 7.74 6.00
C GLU A 121 2.41 8.36 4.68
N LEU A 122 1.47 9.01 3.99
CA LEU A 122 1.67 9.67 2.71
C LEU A 122 1.52 11.18 2.90
N ASP A 123 2.48 11.93 2.41
CA ASP A 123 2.45 13.39 2.37
C ASP A 123 1.18 13.87 1.62
N PRO A 124 0.35 14.76 2.20
CA PRO A 124 -0.82 15.31 1.52
C PRO A 124 -0.49 15.92 0.15
N ALA A 125 0.69 16.52 -0.01
CA ALA A 125 1.13 17.11 -1.28
C ALA A 125 1.38 16.04 -2.37
N ALA A 126 1.70 14.81 -1.98
CA ALA A 126 1.91 13.69 -2.90
C ALA A 126 0.61 13.30 -3.62
N LEU A 127 -0.56 13.57 -3.03
CA LEU A 127 -1.84 13.26 -3.67
C LEU A 127 -2.04 14.02 -4.98
N ALA A 128 -1.42 15.19 -5.17
CA ALA A 128 -1.52 15.93 -6.43
C ALA A 128 -0.97 15.18 -7.65
N ASP A 129 -0.07 14.20 -7.46
CA ASP A 129 0.65 13.51 -8.54
C ASP A 129 0.20 12.06 -8.75
N VAL A 130 -0.83 11.60 -8.03
CA VAL A 130 -1.26 10.20 -8.06
C VAL A 130 -2.69 10.03 -8.52
N VAL A 131 -3.02 8.83 -8.98
CA VAL A 131 -4.39 8.37 -9.18
C VAL A 131 -4.81 7.60 -7.93
N LEU A 132 -5.68 8.21 -7.13
CA LEU A 132 -6.11 7.68 -5.85
C LEU A 132 -7.31 6.73 -6.00
N PHE A 133 -7.22 5.58 -5.34
CA PHE A 133 -8.29 4.64 -5.08
C PHE A 133 -8.37 4.36 -3.58
N THR A 134 -9.54 3.95 -3.10
CA THR A 134 -9.74 3.59 -1.68
C THR A 134 -10.66 2.38 -1.56
N ASP A 135 -10.82 1.84 -0.35
CA ASP A 135 -11.81 0.80 -0.09
C ASP A 135 -13.23 1.37 -0.04
N ARG A 136 -13.45 2.45 0.71
CA ARG A 136 -14.71 3.18 0.82
C ARG A 136 -14.48 4.69 0.90
N ARG A 137 -15.17 5.45 0.05
CA ARG A 137 -15.13 6.92 0.02
C ARG A 137 -15.45 7.55 1.36
N GLU A 138 -16.49 7.06 2.03
CA GLU A 138 -16.93 7.59 3.32
C GLU A 138 -15.83 7.47 4.37
N SER A 139 -15.17 6.32 4.47
CA SER A 139 -14.02 6.12 5.34
C SER A 139 -12.86 7.04 4.96
N LEU A 140 -12.55 7.17 3.66
CA LEU A 140 -11.50 8.09 3.18
C LEU A 140 -11.77 9.53 3.64
N GLU A 141 -12.99 10.01 3.45
CA GLU A 141 -13.38 11.39 3.79
C GLU A 141 -13.43 11.62 5.31
N GLY A 142 -13.79 10.60 6.10
CA GLY A 142 -13.87 10.69 7.56
C GLY A 142 -12.54 10.50 8.28
N GLU A 143 -11.70 9.56 7.83
CA GLU A 143 -10.60 8.99 8.61
C GLU A 143 -9.21 9.28 8.03
N ALA A 144 -9.05 9.39 6.70
CA ALA A 144 -7.73 9.58 6.08
C ALA A 144 -7.26 11.04 6.22
N HIS A 145 -6.29 11.26 7.11
CA HIS A 145 -5.80 12.60 7.41
C HIS A 145 -5.12 13.26 6.21
N GLU A 146 -4.34 12.52 5.43
CA GLU A 146 -3.66 13.02 4.23
C GLU A 146 -4.64 13.54 3.17
N TRP A 147 -5.76 12.84 2.97
CA TRP A 147 -6.82 13.26 2.06
C TRP A 147 -7.49 14.54 2.55
N ARG A 148 -7.92 14.55 3.82
CA ARG A 148 -8.60 15.70 4.43
C ARG A 148 -7.73 16.95 4.41
N THR A 149 -6.45 16.80 4.72
CA THR A 149 -5.48 17.90 4.69
C THR A 149 -5.27 18.40 3.26
N ALA A 150 -5.11 17.52 2.27
CA ALA A 150 -4.95 17.91 0.88
C ALA A 150 -6.17 18.65 0.32
N VAL A 151 -7.38 18.20 0.66
CA VAL A 151 -8.63 18.89 0.27
C VAL A 151 -8.75 20.25 0.97
N ALA A 152 -8.51 20.31 2.28
CA ALA A 152 -8.62 21.55 3.06
C ALA A 152 -7.60 22.62 2.61
N GLN A 153 -6.42 22.20 2.15
CA GLN A 153 -5.37 23.08 1.62
C GLN A 153 -5.53 23.38 0.12
N GLY A 154 -6.54 22.82 -0.55
CA GLY A 154 -6.77 23.02 -1.98
C GLY A 154 -5.72 22.37 -2.89
N ILE A 155 -4.92 21.43 -2.37
CA ILE A 155 -3.94 20.65 -3.14
C ILE A 155 -4.66 19.75 -4.14
N ILE A 156 -5.77 19.16 -3.71
CA ILE A 156 -6.67 18.35 -4.53
C ILE A 156 -8.11 18.81 -4.33
N LYS A 157 -8.96 18.45 -5.29
CA LYS A 157 -10.42 18.64 -5.19
C LYS A 157 -11.10 17.39 -4.59
N PRO A 158 -12.31 17.50 -4.02
CA PRO A 158 -13.05 16.33 -3.49
C PRO A 158 -13.34 15.23 -4.52
N ASP A 159 -13.36 15.56 -5.82
CA ASP A 159 -13.54 14.63 -6.93
C ASP A 159 -12.23 13.95 -7.40
N HIS A 160 -11.12 14.19 -6.70
CA HIS A 160 -9.82 13.60 -7.03
C HIS A 160 -9.77 12.07 -6.84
N LEU A 161 -10.63 11.50 -5.99
CA LEU A 161 -10.77 10.04 -5.84
C LEU A 161 -11.32 9.42 -7.13
N ARG A 162 -10.53 8.53 -7.76
CA ARG A 162 -10.92 7.85 -9.01
C ARG A 162 -12.04 6.83 -8.80
N GLY A 163 -12.01 6.09 -7.70
CA GLY A 163 -13.01 5.08 -7.39
C GLY A 163 -12.66 4.18 -6.22
N GLU A 164 -13.58 3.29 -5.90
CA GLU A 164 -13.46 2.32 -4.82
C GLU A 164 -12.94 0.97 -5.35
N LEU A 165 -12.27 0.19 -4.50
CA LEU A 165 -11.71 -1.11 -4.88
C LEU A 165 -12.79 -2.07 -5.41
N GLY A 166 -13.99 -2.06 -4.83
CA GLY A 166 -15.11 -2.87 -5.33
C GLY A 166 -15.53 -2.50 -6.76
N GLN A 167 -15.56 -1.20 -7.08
CA GLN A 167 -15.86 -0.69 -8.42
C GLN A 167 -14.75 -1.00 -9.42
N LEU A 168 -13.51 -0.99 -8.95
CA LEU A 168 -12.36 -1.39 -9.76
C LEU A 168 -12.43 -2.88 -10.11
N LEU A 169 -12.66 -3.74 -9.12
CA LEU A 169 -12.68 -5.19 -9.29
C LEU A 169 -13.87 -5.69 -10.12
N ASN A 170 -15.00 -4.97 -10.11
CA ASN A 170 -16.16 -5.31 -10.94
C ASN A 170 -16.19 -4.61 -12.31
N GLY A 171 -15.16 -3.82 -12.64
CA GLY A 171 -15.02 -3.13 -13.93
C GLY A 171 -15.84 -1.84 -14.09
N SER A 172 -16.53 -1.38 -13.05
CA SER A 172 -17.29 -0.09 -13.09
C SER A 172 -16.37 1.12 -13.19
N VAL A 173 -15.14 1.02 -12.67
CA VAL A 173 -14.12 2.06 -12.76
C VAL A 173 -12.84 1.46 -13.34
N ALA A 174 -12.26 2.14 -14.33
CA ALA A 174 -10.97 1.75 -14.89
C ALA A 174 -9.83 1.92 -13.86
N GLY A 175 -8.95 0.93 -13.78
CA GLY A 175 -7.73 0.97 -12.99
C GLY A 175 -6.65 1.87 -13.59
N ARG A 176 -5.40 1.39 -13.55
CA ARG A 176 -4.28 2.04 -14.24
C ARG A 176 -4.57 2.15 -15.74
N ARG A 177 -4.37 3.35 -16.29
CA ARG A 177 -4.57 3.67 -17.72
C ARG A 177 -3.27 3.75 -18.51
N THR A 178 -2.17 4.12 -17.86
CA THR A 178 -0.86 4.22 -18.51
C THR A 178 0.25 3.62 -17.63
N ALA A 179 1.36 3.25 -18.25
CA ALA A 179 2.54 2.73 -17.54
C ALA A 179 3.21 3.80 -16.64
N ASP A 180 2.95 5.08 -16.88
CA ASP A 180 3.55 6.22 -16.16
C ASP A 180 2.72 6.67 -14.95
N GLU A 181 1.42 6.35 -14.90
CA GLU A 181 0.56 6.74 -13.77
C GLU A 181 1.16 6.26 -12.44
N ILE A 182 1.06 7.09 -11.40
CA ILE A 182 1.40 6.68 -10.04
C ILE A 182 0.07 6.35 -9.38
N THR A 183 -0.11 5.12 -8.94
CA THR A 183 -1.41 4.68 -8.37
C THR A 183 -1.28 4.52 -6.87
N VAL A 184 -2.26 5.02 -6.13
CA VAL A 184 -2.34 4.85 -4.68
C VAL A 184 -3.63 4.12 -4.35
N PHE A 185 -3.53 3.05 -3.56
CA PHE A 185 -4.66 2.45 -2.88
C PHE A 185 -4.58 2.78 -1.39
N ARG A 186 -5.53 3.56 -0.90
CA ARG A 186 -5.66 3.89 0.53
C ARG A 186 -6.62 2.92 1.21
N SER A 187 -6.10 2.05 2.07
CA SER A 187 -6.88 1.07 2.84
C SER A 187 -7.11 1.54 4.28
N LEU A 188 -8.38 1.66 4.66
CA LEU A 188 -8.83 1.97 6.02
C LEU A 188 -9.46 0.73 6.70
N GLY A 189 -9.88 -0.24 5.89
CA GLY A 189 -10.42 -1.52 6.30
C GLY A 189 -11.94 -1.49 6.38
N LEU A 190 -12.56 -2.55 5.86
CA LEU A 190 -14.01 -2.72 5.90
C LEU A 190 -14.38 -4.01 6.64
N ALA A 191 -15.38 -3.94 7.50
CA ALA A 191 -15.86 -5.11 8.26
C ALA A 191 -16.28 -6.29 7.34
N VAL A 192 -16.77 -5.99 6.13
CA VAL A 192 -17.12 -7.02 5.14
C VAL A 192 -15.93 -7.89 4.74
N GLU A 193 -14.70 -7.34 4.76
CA GLU A 193 -13.48 -8.09 4.47
C GLU A 193 -13.18 -9.13 5.56
N ASP A 194 -13.44 -8.77 6.83
CA ASP A 194 -13.27 -9.67 7.97
C ASP A 194 -14.33 -10.79 7.93
N VAL A 195 -15.59 -10.45 7.65
CA VAL A 195 -16.70 -11.42 7.52
C VAL A 195 -16.45 -12.38 6.36
N ALA A 196 -16.06 -11.89 5.18
CA ALA A 196 -15.76 -12.74 4.03
C ALA A 196 -14.59 -13.68 4.29
N ALA A 197 -13.53 -13.20 4.96
CA ALA A 197 -12.41 -14.05 5.34
C ALA A 197 -12.82 -15.13 6.36
N ALA A 198 -13.65 -14.79 7.35
CA ALA A 198 -14.16 -15.73 8.33
C ALA A 198 -15.03 -16.81 7.68
N GLN A 199 -15.94 -16.43 6.79
CA GLN A 199 -16.77 -17.38 6.03
C GLN A 199 -15.94 -18.33 5.18
N HIS A 200 -14.91 -17.83 4.49
CA HIS A 200 -14.00 -18.67 3.69
C HIS A 200 -13.24 -19.68 4.54
N VAL A 201 -12.76 -19.29 5.73
CA VAL A 201 -12.08 -20.20 6.65
C VAL A 201 -13.06 -21.23 7.20
N LEU A 202 -14.26 -20.81 7.63
CA LEU A 202 -15.28 -21.72 8.16
C LEU A 202 -15.69 -22.78 7.13
N GLY A 203 -15.88 -22.38 5.87
CA GLY A 203 -16.23 -23.30 4.78
C GLY A 203 -15.13 -24.31 4.42
N LYS A 204 -13.90 -24.12 4.88
CA LYS A 204 -12.81 -25.12 4.75
C LYS A 204 -12.75 -26.10 5.93
N LEU A 205 -13.44 -25.81 7.02
CA LEU A 205 -13.50 -26.64 8.21
C LEU A 205 -14.72 -27.56 8.23
N SER A 206 -15.76 -27.21 7.47
CA SER A 206 -16.92 -28.05 7.16
C SER A 206 -16.63 -29.04 6.05
#